data_AF-A0A093X737-F1
#
_entry.id   AF-A0A093X737-F1
#
_cell.length_a   1.000
_cell.length_b   1.000
_cell.length_c   1.000
_cell.angle_alpha   90.00
_cell.angle_beta   90.00
_cell.angle_gamma   90.00
#
_symmetry.space_group_name_H-M   'P 1'
#
loop_
_entity.id
_entity.type
_entity.pdbx_description
1 polymer ?
#
loop_
_entity_poly.entity_id
_entity_poly.type
_entity_poly.pdbx_seq_one_letter_code
_entity_poly.pdbx_strand_id
1 'polypeptide(L)'
;MAPKTKDGDVVLAFSGKWVTWAHTFTAYAAFISALIVGVSLHYHKIVKNEHYGYPQEWFPSVSATIGDRYPERSFFMFFIAITSGPRFALVGLWYLLTKRPGQQLSKYVAIVGIFRTITCGGWTYVTSTDDHDWHDIFMISYLVATLPWTLGCLALSPPNPTTIKYRKIFGGAFFGTIVPLVYFFIQHKVHKIAGAYTTYAFFEWTLVLLDVAFDAVTMLDFDSFEVVIKDVTGASKGQPKRDSGIEMHKDKPVVQVLNQSFLWTDAIDAVAEVYHGFVFWSMLTSLGLCVWYFPLWNMGISGYEILVM
;
A
#
# COMPACT_ATOMS: atom_id res chain seq x y z
N MET A 1 4.69 28.44 33.50
CA MET A 1 3.44 27.67 33.76
C MET A 1 3.38 26.56 32.74
N ALA A 2 3.42 25.29 33.18
CA ALA A 2 3.22 24.16 32.29
C ALA A 2 1.77 24.18 31.75
N PRO A 3 1.53 23.89 30.47
CA PRO A 3 0.18 23.84 29.95
C PRO A 3 -0.57 22.70 30.64
N LYS A 4 -1.67 23.01 31.33
CA LYS A 4 -2.64 22.01 31.82
C LYS A 4 -3.21 21.29 30.60
N THR A 5 -2.66 20.13 30.27
CA THR A 5 -3.29 19.20 29.33
C THR A 5 -4.63 18.79 29.93
N LYS A 6 -5.73 19.20 29.30
CA LYS A 6 -7.04 18.61 29.59
C LYS A 6 -6.93 17.11 29.30
N ASP A 7 -7.31 16.27 30.27
CA ASP A 7 -7.40 14.82 30.09
C ASP A 7 -8.54 14.53 29.11
N GLY A 8 -8.21 14.51 27.81
CA GLY A 8 -9.11 14.04 26.76
C GLY A 8 -9.24 12.53 26.81
N ASP A 9 -10.43 12.01 26.49
CA ASP A 9 -10.69 10.58 26.50
C ASP A 9 -9.88 9.87 25.40
N VAL A 10 -9.38 8.68 25.73
CA VAL A 10 -8.67 7.83 24.77
C VAL A 10 -9.69 7.19 23.84
N VAL A 11 -9.60 7.49 22.54
CA VAL A 11 -10.48 6.92 21.50
C VAL A 11 -9.90 5.61 20.97
N LEU A 12 -8.58 5.54 20.80
CA LEU A 12 -7.89 4.36 20.30
C LEU A 12 -6.48 4.31 20.89
N ALA A 13 -6.03 3.12 21.30
CA ALA A 13 -4.65 2.86 21.66
C ALA A 13 -4.17 1.58 20.96
N PHE A 14 -3.00 1.62 20.34
CA PHE A 14 -2.40 0.45 19.71
C PHE A 14 -0.87 0.48 19.82
N SER A 15 -0.25 -0.71 19.81
CA SER A 15 1.21 -0.83 19.87
C SER A 15 1.87 -0.29 18.60
N GLY A 16 3.01 0.41 18.76
CA GLY A 16 3.83 0.87 17.65
C GLY A 16 4.29 -0.26 16.70
N LYS A 17 4.31 -1.52 17.17
CA LYS A 17 4.58 -2.70 16.34
C LYS A 17 3.68 -2.81 15.11
N TRP A 18 2.42 -2.39 15.22
CA TRP A 18 1.47 -2.47 14.11
C TRP A 18 1.90 -1.62 12.91
N VAL A 19 2.63 -0.53 13.14
CA VAL A 19 3.19 0.29 12.06
C VAL A 19 4.24 -0.48 11.28
N THR A 20 5.17 -1.16 11.97
CA THR A 20 6.18 -1.99 11.31
C THR A 20 5.55 -3.19 10.62
N TRP A 21 4.57 -3.86 11.25
CA TRP A 21 3.83 -4.97 10.64
C TRP A 21 3.13 -4.54 9.36
N ALA A 22 2.41 -3.41 9.39
CA ALA A 22 1.73 -2.88 8.22
C ALA A 22 2.75 -2.58 7.11
N HIS A 23 3.83 -1.86 7.42
CA HIS A 23 4.90 -1.57 6.46
C HIS A 23 5.50 -2.83 5.83
N THR A 24 5.94 -3.78 6.65
CA THR A 24 6.64 -4.99 6.18
C THR A 24 5.70 -5.89 5.39
N PHE A 25 4.46 -6.07 5.85
CA PHE A 25 3.48 -6.88 5.15
C PHE A 25 3.12 -6.27 3.79
N THR A 26 2.80 -4.98 3.74
CA THR A 26 2.38 -4.34 2.48
C THR A 26 3.55 -4.20 1.51
N ALA A 27 4.77 -3.96 2.00
CA ALA A 27 5.97 -3.93 1.17
C ALA A 27 6.23 -5.30 0.52
N TYR A 28 6.23 -6.39 1.29
CA TYR A 28 6.40 -7.73 0.71
C TYR A 28 5.24 -8.13 -0.19
N ALA A 29 4.00 -7.77 0.17
CA ALA A 29 2.85 -8.01 -0.69
C ALA A 29 2.99 -7.32 -2.05
N ALA A 30 3.56 -6.11 -2.12
CA ALA A 30 3.81 -5.41 -3.37
C ALA A 30 4.72 -6.23 -4.31
N PHE A 31 5.88 -6.65 -3.82
CA PHE A 31 6.86 -7.38 -4.62
C PHE A 31 6.40 -8.80 -4.97
N ILE A 32 5.81 -9.53 -4.01
CA ILE A 32 5.34 -10.90 -4.22
C ILE A 32 4.15 -10.93 -5.18
N SER A 33 3.17 -10.03 -5.01
CA SER A 33 2.01 -9.99 -5.90
C SER A 33 2.42 -9.64 -7.34
N ALA A 34 3.31 -8.67 -7.53
CA ALA A 34 3.84 -8.32 -8.84
C ALA A 34 4.57 -9.51 -9.50
N LEU A 35 5.38 -10.25 -8.72
CA LEU A 35 6.07 -11.45 -9.22
C LEU A 35 5.08 -12.55 -9.63
N ILE A 36 4.10 -12.86 -8.79
CA ILE A 36 3.09 -13.90 -9.08
C ILE A 36 2.31 -13.54 -10.34
N VAL A 37 1.80 -12.30 -10.41
CA VAL A 37 1.02 -11.82 -11.56
C VAL A 37 1.88 -11.78 -12.83
N GLY A 38 3.09 -11.23 -12.75
CA GLY A 38 4.03 -11.13 -13.86
C GLY A 38 4.44 -12.50 -14.41
N VAL A 39 4.77 -13.46 -13.54
CA VAL A 39 5.09 -14.83 -13.96
C VAL A 39 3.85 -15.53 -14.54
N SER A 40 2.65 -15.28 -14.02
CA SER A 40 1.44 -15.92 -14.54
C SER A 40 1.00 -15.41 -15.92
N LEU A 41 1.20 -14.12 -16.22
CA LEU A 41 0.67 -13.49 -17.44
C LEU A 41 1.75 -13.20 -18.49
N HIS A 42 2.95 -12.82 -18.05
CA HIS A 42 3.97 -12.22 -18.91
C HIS A 42 5.36 -12.85 -18.79
N TYR A 43 5.47 -14.09 -18.27
CA TYR A 43 6.74 -14.78 -18.00
C TYR A 43 7.83 -14.56 -19.06
N HIS A 44 7.61 -15.00 -20.30
CA HIS A 44 8.61 -14.88 -21.37
C HIS A 44 9.02 -13.44 -21.70
N LYS A 45 8.18 -12.47 -21.36
CA LYS A 45 8.44 -11.05 -21.61
C LYS A 45 9.25 -10.43 -20.48
N ILE A 46 8.99 -10.81 -19.22
CA ILE A 46 9.68 -10.27 -18.05
C ILE A 46 11.04 -10.93 -17.78
N VAL A 47 11.28 -12.15 -18.27
CA VAL A 47 12.61 -12.81 -18.18
C VAL A 47 13.55 -12.44 -19.32
N LYS A 48 13.06 -11.73 -20.34
CA LYS A 48 13.85 -11.36 -21.51
C LYS A 48 14.70 -10.13 -21.21
N ASN A 49 16.01 -10.22 -21.47
CA ASN A 49 16.90 -9.07 -21.44
C ASN A 49 17.17 -8.53 -22.88
N GLU A 50 18.11 -7.60 -23.03
CA GLU A 50 18.44 -6.96 -24.31
C GLU A 50 19.03 -7.92 -25.36
N HIS A 51 19.57 -9.07 -24.95
CA HIS A 51 20.36 -9.97 -25.80
C HIS A 51 19.82 -11.41 -25.83
N TYR A 52 19.27 -11.88 -24.72
CA TYR A 52 18.82 -13.26 -24.50
C TYR A 52 17.42 -13.26 -23.86
N GLY A 53 16.72 -14.37 -24.03
CA GLY A 53 15.48 -14.65 -23.34
C GLY A 53 15.46 -16.10 -22.89
N TYR A 54 14.26 -16.61 -22.62
CA TYR A 54 14.08 -18.02 -22.31
C TYR A 54 14.57 -18.90 -23.48
N PRO A 55 15.34 -19.97 -23.23
CA PRO A 55 15.60 -20.63 -21.93
C PRO A 55 16.87 -20.17 -21.20
N GLN A 56 17.72 -19.35 -21.80
CA GLN A 56 18.98 -18.91 -21.18
C GLN A 56 18.71 -18.02 -19.96
N GLU A 57 17.71 -17.15 -20.07
CA GLU A 57 17.22 -16.32 -18.98
C GLU A 57 15.83 -16.79 -18.55
N TRP A 58 15.68 -17.08 -17.26
CA TRP A 58 14.49 -17.77 -16.74
C TRP A 58 13.96 -17.19 -15.44
N PHE A 59 14.65 -16.24 -14.82
CA PHE A 59 14.15 -15.49 -13.66
C PHE A 59 14.14 -13.99 -13.95
N PRO A 60 13.04 -13.28 -13.69
CA PRO A 60 12.89 -11.87 -14.07
C PRO A 60 13.60 -10.94 -13.07
N SER A 61 14.18 -9.84 -13.56
CA SER A 61 14.69 -8.76 -12.70
C SER A 61 13.57 -8.10 -11.90
N VAL A 62 13.94 -7.41 -10.82
CA VAL A 62 12.96 -6.63 -10.03
C VAL A 62 12.33 -5.56 -10.91
N SER A 63 13.14 -4.78 -11.62
CA SER A 63 12.66 -3.69 -12.49
C SER A 63 11.71 -4.17 -13.59
N ALA A 64 12.01 -5.31 -14.24
CA ALA A 64 11.13 -5.88 -15.27
C ALA A 64 9.80 -6.38 -14.69
N THR A 65 9.84 -6.92 -13.48
CA THR A 65 8.64 -7.46 -12.80
C THR A 65 7.67 -6.37 -12.38
N ILE A 66 8.17 -5.21 -11.96
CA ILE A 66 7.33 -4.16 -11.34
C ILE A 66 7.04 -2.97 -12.27
N GLY A 67 7.85 -2.77 -13.31
CA GLY A 67 7.80 -1.57 -14.15
C GLY A 67 7.22 -1.78 -15.55
N ASP A 68 7.41 -2.96 -16.15
CA ASP A 68 7.26 -3.09 -17.61
C ASP A 68 5.81 -3.14 -18.08
N ARG A 69 4.91 -3.79 -17.33
CA ARG A 69 3.63 -4.25 -17.89
C ARG A 69 2.46 -4.18 -16.91
N TYR A 70 1.29 -3.93 -17.48
CA TYR A 70 0.00 -4.11 -16.84
C TYR A 70 -0.43 -5.59 -16.93
N PRO A 71 -0.99 -6.21 -15.88
CA PRO A 71 -1.43 -5.60 -14.61
C PRO A 71 -0.42 -5.67 -13.45
N GLU A 72 0.70 -6.38 -13.57
CA GLU A 72 1.67 -6.58 -12.48
C GLU A 72 2.21 -5.26 -11.91
N ARG A 73 2.49 -4.27 -12.77
CA ARG A 73 2.85 -2.90 -12.37
C ARG A 73 1.80 -2.25 -11.48
N SER A 74 0.51 -2.40 -11.83
CA SER A 74 -0.58 -1.80 -11.06
C SER A 74 -0.73 -2.43 -9.68
N PHE A 75 -0.55 -3.75 -9.57
CA PHE A 75 -0.50 -4.44 -8.28
C PHE A 75 0.64 -3.92 -7.40
N PHE A 76 1.86 -3.81 -7.96
CA PHE A 76 3.00 -3.26 -7.26
C PHE A 76 2.73 -1.85 -6.74
N MET A 77 2.34 -0.94 -7.63
CA MET A 77 2.08 0.47 -7.30
C MET A 77 0.98 0.63 -6.25
N PHE A 78 -0.09 -0.17 -6.33
CA PHE A 78 -1.17 -0.14 -5.34
C PHE A 78 -0.69 -0.50 -3.94
N PHE A 79 0.05 -1.61 -3.78
CA PHE A 79 0.55 -2.00 -2.47
C PHE A 79 1.66 -1.06 -1.96
N ILE A 80 2.49 -0.48 -2.84
CA ILE A 80 3.45 0.55 -2.44
C ILE A 80 2.74 1.84 -1.99
N ALA A 81 1.65 2.24 -2.65
CA ALA A 81 0.82 3.36 -2.21
C ALA A 81 0.32 3.14 -0.78
N ILE A 82 -0.18 1.93 -0.48
CA ILE A 82 -0.60 1.56 0.89
C ILE A 82 0.59 1.58 1.85
N THR A 83 1.76 1.09 1.43
CA THR A 83 2.99 1.05 2.23
C THR A 83 3.50 2.44 2.61
N SER A 84 3.21 3.48 1.80
CA SER A 84 3.68 4.84 2.04
C SER A 84 3.30 5.39 3.42
N GLY A 85 2.05 5.19 3.85
CA GLY A 85 1.56 5.64 5.17
C GLY A 85 2.34 5.03 6.33
N PRO A 86 2.36 3.69 6.47
CA PRO A 86 3.19 2.98 7.44
C PRO A 86 4.67 3.34 7.35
N ARG A 87 5.21 3.57 6.14
CA ARG A 87 6.61 3.96 5.96
C ARG A 87 6.93 5.32 6.59
N PHE A 88 6.13 6.34 6.31
CA PHE A 88 6.32 7.66 6.95
C PHE A 88 6.10 7.59 8.46
N ALA A 89 5.11 6.83 8.92
CA ALA A 89 4.88 6.61 10.34
C ALA A 89 6.06 5.91 11.02
N LEU A 90 6.68 4.91 10.37
CA LEU A 90 7.89 4.23 10.86
C LEU A 90 9.05 5.22 11.03
N VAL A 91 9.30 6.07 10.03
CA VAL A 91 10.36 7.11 10.12
C VAL A 91 10.06 8.11 11.24
N GLY A 92 8.79 8.51 11.39
CA GLY A 92 8.35 9.40 12.47
C GLY A 92 8.51 8.79 13.86
N LEU A 93 8.06 7.55 14.05
CA LEU A 93 8.23 6.82 15.30
C LEU A 93 9.72 6.58 15.62
N TRP A 94 10.54 6.29 14.61
CA TRP A 94 11.99 6.17 14.77
C TRP A 94 12.63 7.48 15.25
N TYR A 95 12.21 8.62 14.68
CA TYR A 95 12.64 9.93 15.16
C TYR A 95 12.25 10.17 16.62
N LEU A 96 11.01 9.86 16.99
CA LEU A 96 10.51 10.03 18.36
C LEU A 96 11.26 9.13 19.36
N LEU A 97 11.60 7.89 18.98
CA LEU A 97 12.40 6.96 19.80
C LEU A 97 13.78 7.52 20.11
N THR A 98 14.40 8.10 19.10
CA THR A 98 15.82 8.48 19.13
C THR A 98 16.02 9.94 19.51
N LYS A 99 14.94 10.72 19.67
CA LYS A 99 15.00 12.13 20.05
C LYS A 99 15.51 12.28 21.48
N ARG A 100 16.76 12.70 21.64
CA ARG A 100 17.36 13.07 22.93
C ARG A 100 17.78 14.55 22.94
N PRO A 101 17.73 15.23 24.10
CA PRO A 101 18.22 16.61 24.22
C PRO A 101 19.67 16.72 23.74
N GLY A 102 19.97 17.66 22.84
CA GLY A 102 21.32 17.89 22.31
C GLY A 102 21.78 16.96 21.16
N GLN A 103 21.03 15.92 20.81
CA GLN A 103 21.44 14.96 19.77
C GLN A 103 20.90 15.35 18.39
N GLN A 104 21.74 15.92 17.53
CA GLN A 104 21.35 16.31 16.15
C GLN A 104 21.28 15.13 15.18
N LEU A 105 21.96 14.02 15.49
CA LEU A 105 21.99 12.82 14.64
C LEU A 105 20.58 12.27 14.37
N SER A 106 19.71 12.27 15.38
CA SER A 106 18.32 11.78 15.24
C SER A 106 17.52 12.59 14.22
N LYS A 107 17.73 13.91 14.15
CA LYS A 107 17.08 14.76 13.14
C LYS A 107 17.64 14.49 11.75
N TYR A 108 18.97 14.36 11.63
CA TYR A 108 19.62 14.03 10.37
C TYR A 108 19.10 12.69 9.81
N VAL A 109 19.06 11.65 10.65
CA VAL A 109 18.54 10.33 10.27
C VAL A 109 17.07 10.39 9.87
N ALA A 110 16.25 11.20 10.54
CA ALA A 110 14.86 11.41 10.13
C ALA A 110 14.73 12.05 8.75
N ILE A 111 15.53 13.09 8.46
CA ILE A 111 15.57 13.75 7.14
C ILE A 111 16.01 12.76 6.06
N VAL A 112 17.07 11.99 6.32
CA VAL A 112 17.55 10.93 5.42
C VAL A 112 16.47 9.87 5.20
N GLY A 113 15.75 9.47 6.25
CA GLY A 113 14.65 8.51 6.15
C GLY A 113 13.47 9.01 5.32
N ILE A 114 13.11 10.29 5.44
CA ILE A 114 12.09 10.95 4.61
C ILE A 114 12.58 11.01 3.16
N PHE A 115 13.81 11.48 2.93
CA PHE A 115 14.40 11.54 1.60
C PHE A 115 14.42 10.18 0.92
N ARG A 116 14.90 9.14 1.61
CA ARG A 116 14.86 7.73 1.17
C ARG A 116 13.44 7.28 0.84
N THR A 117 12.45 7.68 1.62
CA THR A 117 11.04 7.33 1.36
C THR A 117 10.51 8.00 0.09
N ILE A 118 10.86 9.27 -0.13
CA ILE A 118 10.46 10.02 -1.33
C ILE A 118 11.14 9.45 -2.57
N THR A 119 12.45 9.19 -2.52
CA THR A 119 13.16 8.60 -3.66
C THR A 119 12.69 7.18 -3.97
N CYS A 120 12.25 6.42 -2.95
CA CYS A 120 11.58 5.13 -3.14
C CYS A 120 10.31 5.26 -3.99
N GLY A 121 9.45 6.21 -3.64
CA GLY A 121 8.29 6.55 -4.47
C GLY A 121 8.69 7.00 -5.87
N GLY A 122 9.76 7.78 -5.99
CA GLY A 122 10.31 8.25 -7.27
C GLY A 122 10.57 7.12 -8.27
N TRP A 123 11.42 6.15 -7.92
CA TRP A 123 11.73 5.02 -8.82
C TRP A 123 10.58 4.00 -8.94
N THR A 124 9.68 3.96 -7.95
CA THR A 124 8.47 3.11 -8.04
C THR A 124 7.49 3.65 -9.09
N TYR A 125 7.22 4.95 -9.11
CA TYR A 125 6.21 5.56 -9.98
C TYR A 125 6.76 6.02 -11.33
N VAL A 126 8.01 6.46 -11.39
CA VAL A 126 8.75 6.70 -12.62
C VAL A 126 9.46 5.40 -12.97
N THR A 127 8.79 4.53 -13.72
CA THR A 127 9.32 3.19 -14.02
C THR A 127 10.45 3.27 -15.05
N SER A 128 11.33 2.26 -15.06
CA SER A 128 12.42 2.16 -16.05
C SER A 128 11.94 2.15 -17.51
N THR A 129 10.68 1.77 -17.73
CA THR A 129 10.04 1.73 -19.05
C THR A 129 9.51 3.10 -19.47
N ASP A 130 9.12 3.95 -18.52
CA ASP A 130 8.59 5.30 -18.80
C ASP A 130 9.71 6.32 -19.02
N ASP A 131 10.67 6.38 -18.09
CA ASP A 131 11.82 7.28 -18.14
C ASP A 131 13.00 6.66 -17.38
N HIS A 132 13.92 6.06 -18.14
CA HIS A 132 15.05 5.32 -17.60
C HIS A 132 16.02 6.22 -16.80
N ASP A 133 16.23 7.47 -17.24
CA ASP A 133 17.20 8.38 -16.63
C ASP A 133 16.69 8.85 -15.25
N TRP A 134 15.44 9.29 -15.17
CA TRP A 134 14.85 9.68 -13.89
C TRP A 134 14.66 8.50 -12.93
N HIS A 135 14.27 7.33 -13.45
CA HIS A 135 14.19 6.10 -12.67
C HIS A 135 15.53 5.80 -11.97
N ASP A 136 16.63 5.82 -12.72
CA ASP A 136 17.96 5.52 -12.18
C ASP A 136 18.45 6.57 -11.19
N ILE A 137 18.19 7.86 -11.43
CA ILE A 137 18.50 8.93 -10.48
C ILE A 137 17.80 8.68 -9.14
N PHE A 138 16.52 8.33 -9.15
CA PHE A 138 15.78 8.04 -7.92
C PHE A 138 16.26 6.76 -7.23
N MET A 139 16.54 5.69 -8.00
CA MET A 139 17.05 4.44 -7.47
C MET A 139 18.45 4.60 -6.85
N ILE A 140 19.39 5.27 -7.52
CA ILE A 140 20.73 5.54 -6.97
C ILE A 140 20.63 6.43 -5.74
N SER A 141 19.80 7.47 -5.79
CA SER A 141 19.57 8.36 -4.63
C SER A 141 19.02 7.57 -3.42
N TYR A 142 18.12 6.61 -3.67
CA TYR A 142 17.62 5.68 -2.65
C TYR A 142 18.75 4.85 -2.05
N LEU A 143 19.53 4.15 -2.89
CA LEU A 143 20.63 3.29 -2.45
C LEU A 143 21.70 4.06 -1.66
N VAL A 144 22.07 5.26 -2.12
CA VAL A 144 23.02 6.14 -1.42
C VAL A 144 22.45 6.58 -0.07
N ALA A 145 21.17 6.93 -0.01
CA ALA A 145 20.50 7.32 1.24
C ALA A 145 20.31 6.13 2.22
N THR A 146 20.29 4.90 1.73
CA THR A 146 20.21 3.69 2.56
C THR A 146 21.43 3.53 3.47
N LEU A 147 22.63 3.98 3.07
CA LEU A 147 23.83 3.93 3.91
C LEU A 147 23.73 4.81 5.18
N PRO A 148 23.52 6.13 5.09
CA PRO A 148 23.34 6.97 6.28
C PRO A 148 22.10 6.58 7.08
N TRP A 149 21.03 6.08 6.45
CA TRP A 149 19.87 5.52 7.16
C TRP A 149 20.28 4.32 8.02
N THR A 150 20.98 3.35 7.44
CA THR A 150 21.39 2.10 8.11
C THR A 150 22.37 2.37 9.25
N LEU A 151 23.41 3.16 8.99
CA LEU A 151 24.41 3.53 10.00
C LEU A 151 23.79 4.38 11.11
N GLY A 152 22.90 5.30 10.75
CA GLY A 152 22.14 6.11 11.70
C GLY A 152 21.24 5.27 12.60
N CYS A 153 20.52 4.30 12.01
CA CYS A 153 19.69 3.37 12.78
C CYS A 153 20.54 2.52 13.73
N LEU A 154 21.69 2.01 13.28
CA LEU A 154 22.62 1.25 14.13
C LEU A 154 23.19 2.09 15.27
N ALA A 155 23.60 3.33 15.01
CA ALA A 155 24.19 4.22 16.00
C ALA A 155 23.18 4.70 17.06
N LEU A 156 21.92 4.91 16.67
CA LEU A 156 20.85 5.40 17.55
C LEU A 156 20.03 4.28 18.19
N SER A 157 20.28 3.02 17.82
CA SER A 157 19.55 1.87 18.36
C SER A 157 19.58 1.85 19.89
N PRO A 158 18.44 1.58 20.56
CA PRO A 158 18.44 1.22 21.97
C PRO A 158 19.39 0.03 22.23
N PRO A 159 19.91 -0.12 23.46
CA PRO A 159 20.83 -1.20 23.83
C PRO A 159 20.08 -2.54 23.93
N ASN A 160 19.60 -3.05 22.80
CA ASN A 160 19.00 -4.36 22.64
C ASN A 160 19.92 -5.24 21.77
N PRO A 161 20.55 -6.28 22.35
CA PRO A 161 21.52 -7.11 21.64
C PRO A 161 20.90 -7.86 20.45
N THR A 162 19.62 -8.25 20.53
CA THR A 162 18.95 -8.96 19.42
C THR A 162 18.71 -8.01 18.25
N THR A 163 18.18 -6.81 18.50
CA THR A 163 17.95 -5.79 17.48
C THR A 163 19.25 -5.41 16.78
N ILE A 164 20.32 -5.14 17.53
CA ILE A 164 21.62 -4.76 16.97
C ILE A 164 22.20 -5.90 16.13
N LYS A 165 22.08 -7.15 16.59
CA LYS A 165 22.54 -8.33 15.83
C LYS A 165 21.84 -8.43 14.47
N TYR A 166 20.50 -8.37 14.45
CA TYR A 166 19.75 -8.47 13.19
C TYR A 166 20.00 -7.29 12.26
N ARG A 167 20.10 -6.05 12.78
CA ARG A 167 20.48 -4.88 11.95
C ARG A 167 21.85 -5.02 11.31
N LYS A 168 22.84 -5.53 12.05
CA LYS A 168 24.18 -5.79 11.50
C LYS A 168 24.16 -6.88 10.44
N ILE A 169 23.38 -7.95 10.65
CA ILE A 169 23.24 -9.03 9.68
C ILE A 169 22.56 -8.51 8.41
N PHE A 170 21.37 -7.91 8.50
CA PHE A 170 20.62 -7.46 7.33
C PHE A 170 21.29 -6.29 6.63
N GLY A 171 21.76 -5.28 7.37
CA GLY A 171 22.48 -4.15 6.78
C GLY A 171 23.83 -4.58 6.17
N GLY A 172 24.59 -5.43 6.86
CA GLY A 172 25.84 -5.98 6.34
C GLY A 172 25.63 -6.84 5.11
N ALA A 173 24.61 -7.70 5.11
CA ALA A 173 24.24 -8.52 3.96
C ALA A 173 23.76 -7.66 2.78
N PHE A 174 23.02 -6.58 3.03
CA PHE A 174 22.55 -5.65 1.98
C PHE A 174 23.75 -5.06 1.24
N PHE A 175 24.68 -4.41 1.95
CA PHE A 175 25.87 -3.83 1.31
C PHE A 175 26.82 -4.89 0.75
N GLY A 176 26.92 -6.05 1.40
CA GLY A 176 27.68 -7.19 0.88
C GLY A 176 27.15 -7.73 -0.45
N THR A 177 25.83 -7.73 -0.63
CA THR A 177 25.15 -8.20 -1.84
C THR A 177 25.35 -7.26 -3.04
N ILE A 178 25.66 -5.97 -2.80
CA ILE A 178 25.95 -5.02 -3.88
C ILE A 178 27.18 -5.45 -4.69
N VAL A 179 28.19 -6.06 -4.06
CA VAL A 179 29.42 -6.49 -4.76
C VAL A 179 29.14 -7.52 -5.86
N PRO A 180 28.53 -8.70 -5.58
CA PRO A 180 28.18 -9.65 -6.62
C PRO A 180 27.13 -9.11 -7.59
N LEU A 181 26.20 -8.25 -7.12
CA LEU A 181 25.23 -7.60 -7.99
C LEU A 181 25.91 -6.78 -9.09
N VAL A 182 26.87 -5.91 -8.75
CA VAL A 182 27.61 -5.11 -9.73
C VAL A 182 28.46 -6.00 -10.65
N TYR A 183 29.07 -7.06 -10.12
CA TYR A 183 29.83 -8.01 -10.95
C TYR A 183 28.94 -8.63 -12.02
N PHE A 184 27.79 -9.20 -11.66
CA PHE A 184 26.87 -9.82 -12.62
C PHE A 184 26.18 -8.79 -13.51
N PHE A 185 26.00 -7.55 -13.05
CA PHE A 185 25.56 -6.43 -13.89
C PHE A 185 26.49 -6.21 -15.08
N ILE A 186 27.80 -6.16 -14.83
CA ILE A 186 28.82 -6.02 -15.87
C ILE A 186 28.84 -7.25 -16.78
N GLN A 187 28.73 -8.46 -16.23
CA GLN A 187 28.70 -9.70 -17.04
C GLN A 187 27.53 -9.72 -18.02
N HIS A 188 26.35 -9.25 -17.62
CA HIS A 188 25.19 -9.26 -18.51
C HIS A 188 25.15 -8.05 -19.47
N LYS A 189 25.50 -6.83 -19.03
CA LYS A 189 25.46 -5.62 -19.89
C LYS A 189 26.65 -5.52 -20.83
N VAL A 190 27.86 -5.73 -20.31
CA VAL A 190 29.10 -5.48 -21.07
C VAL A 190 29.58 -6.76 -21.75
N HIS A 191 29.70 -7.84 -21.00
CA HIS A 191 30.23 -9.11 -21.52
C HIS A 191 29.18 -9.99 -22.21
N LYS A 192 27.89 -9.66 -22.06
CA LYS A 192 26.77 -10.32 -22.76
C LYS A 192 26.80 -11.84 -22.57
N ILE A 193 27.06 -12.29 -21.35
CA ILE A 193 27.08 -13.71 -20.99
C ILE A 193 25.65 -14.20 -20.77
N ALA A 194 25.29 -15.31 -21.40
CA ALA A 194 23.99 -15.96 -21.19
C ALA A 194 23.83 -16.48 -19.75
N GLY A 195 22.68 -16.21 -19.11
CA GLY A 195 22.36 -16.61 -17.74
C GLY A 195 22.90 -15.65 -16.66
N ALA A 196 23.73 -14.68 -17.03
CA ALA A 196 24.25 -13.68 -16.10
C ALA A 196 23.14 -12.75 -15.60
N TYR A 197 22.12 -12.48 -16.42
CA TYR A 197 20.99 -11.62 -16.03
C TYR A 197 20.09 -12.30 -15.00
N THR A 198 19.82 -13.60 -15.13
CA THR A 198 19.10 -14.38 -14.11
C THR A 198 19.84 -14.37 -12.77
N THR A 199 21.17 -14.52 -12.79
CA THR A 199 21.97 -14.48 -11.56
C THR A 199 21.96 -13.08 -10.94
N TYR A 200 22.06 -12.04 -11.77
CA TYR A 200 21.89 -10.64 -11.34
C TYR A 200 20.52 -10.39 -10.70
N ALA A 201 19.44 -10.88 -11.31
CA ALA A 201 18.08 -10.73 -10.80
C ALA A 201 17.94 -11.29 -9.38
N PHE A 202 18.52 -12.47 -9.08
CA PHE A 202 18.50 -13.00 -7.72
C PHE A 202 19.11 -12.05 -6.68
N PHE A 203 20.19 -11.35 -7.03
CA PHE A 203 20.80 -10.38 -6.14
C PHE A 203 19.95 -9.11 -5.99
N GLU A 204 19.26 -8.66 -7.04
CA GLU A 204 18.30 -7.54 -6.93
C GLU A 204 17.15 -7.89 -5.98
N TRP A 205 16.53 -9.05 -6.17
CA TRP A 205 15.47 -9.54 -5.30
C TRP A 205 15.96 -9.69 -3.85
N THR A 206 17.18 -10.19 -3.67
CA THR A 206 17.81 -10.30 -2.35
C THR A 206 18.01 -8.94 -1.70
N LEU A 207 18.47 -7.92 -2.44
CA LEU A 207 18.59 -6.56 -1.91
C LEU A 207 17.24 -6.03 -1.41
N VAL A 208 16.17 -6.18 -2.20
CA VAL A 208 14.82 -5.78 -1.79
C VAL A 208 14.38 -6.48 -0.52
N LEU A 209 14.58 -7.81 -0.44
CA LEU A 209 14.19 -8.59 0.73
C LEU A 209 14.94 -8.17 2.00
N LEU A 210 16.25 -7.95 1.89
CA LEU A 210 17.11 -7.50 2.98
C LEU A 210 16.77 -6.09 3.44
N ASP A 211 16.40 -5.22 2.52
CA ASP A 211 16.06 -3.83 2.79
C ASP A 211 14.77 -3.71 3.60
N VAL A 212 13.72 -4.43 3.19
CA VAL A 212 12.46 -4.53 3.94
C VAL A 212 12.68 -5.24 5.28
N ALA A 213 13.52 -6.29 5.31
CA ALA A 213 13.85 -7.01 6.54
C ALA A 213 14.59 -6.12 7.55
N PHE A 214 15.50 -5.26 7.09
CA PHE A 214 16.20 -4.31 7.95
C PHE A 214 15.21 -3.35 8.64
N ASP A 215 14.26 -2.81 7.88
CA ASP A 215 13.20 -1.95 8.43
C ASP A 215 12.24 -2.73 9.35
N ALA A 216 12.00 -4.02 9.09
CA ALA A 216 11.17 -4.90 9.93
C ALA A 216 11.74 -5.08 11.36
N VAL A 217 13.06 -4.97 11.54
CA VAL A 217 13.71 -5.07 12.87
C VAL A 217 13.22 -3.97 13.83
N THR A 218 12.72 -2.84 13.31
CA THR A 218 12.14 -1.75 14.13
C THR A 218 10.97 -2.21 15.01
N MET A 219 10.32 -3.33 14.66
CA MET A 219 9.27 -3.94 15.49
C MET A 219 9.76 -4.25 16.91
N LEU A 220 11.03 -4.65 17.07
CA LEU A 220 11.61 -4.95 18.38
C LEU A 220 11.84 -3.67 19.20
N ASP A 221 12.04 -2.54 18.55
CA ASP A 221 12.23 -1.25 19.22
C ASP A 221 10.88 -0.60 19.57
N PHE A 222 9.89 -0.72 18.67
CA PHE A 222 8.56 -0.18 18.85
C PHE A 222 7.69 -0.97 19.82
N ASP A 223 8.19 -2.06 20.39
CA ASP A 223 7.54 -2.73 21.53
C ASP A 223 7.40 -1.80 22.74
N SER A 224 8.34 -0.88 22.89
CA SER A 224 8.31 0.13 23.96
C SER A 224 7.33 1.27 23.71
N PHE A 225 6.66 1.30 22.55
CA PHE A 225 5.75 2.38 22.18
C PHE A 225 4.30 1.97 22.08
N GLU A 226 3.45 2.85 22.61
CA GLU A 226 2.01 2.83 22.44
C GLU A 226 1.57 4.15 21.78
N VAL A 227 0.81 4.04 20.69
CA VAL A 227 0.20 5.18 20.01
C VAL A 227 -1.21 5.36 20.55
N VAL A 228 -1.44 6.47 21.24
CA VAL A 228 -2.71 6.80 21.87
C VAL A 228 -3.34 8.00 21.18
N ILE A 229 -4.52 7.80 20.60
CA ILE A 229 -5.34 8.86 20.00
C ILE A 229 -6.30 9.36 21.07
N LYS A 230 -6.14 10.63 21.46
CA LYS A 230 -6.98 11.29 22.47
C LYS A 230 -7.89 12.32 21.83
N ASP A 231 -9.17 12.28 22.18
CA ASP A 231 -10.13 13.31 21.85
C ASP A 231 -10.07 14.43 22.89
N VAL A 232 -9.36 15.50 22.54
CA VAL A 232 -9.13 16.64 23.44
C VAL A 232 -10.36 17.57 23.49
N THR A 233 -11.22 17.52 22.47
CA THR A 233 -12.35 18.44 22.30
C THR A 233 -13.71 17.78 22.56
N GLY A 234 -13.76 16.46 22.69
CA GLY A 234 -15.00 15.69 22.85
C GLY A 234 -15.82 15.58 21.56
N ALA A 235 -15.21 15.85 20.40
CA ALA A 235 -15.91 15.81 19.11
C ALA A 235 -16.44 14.41 18.76
N SER A 236 -15.76 13.36 19.22
CA SER A 236 -16.08 11.96 18.94
C SER A 236 -17.33 11.48 19.70
N LYS A 237 -17.76 12.21 20.73
CA LYS A 237 -18.93 11.83 21.54
C LYS A 237 -20.27 12.12 20.87
N GLY A 238 -20.29 12.80 19.72
CA GLY A 238 -21.51 13.41 19.20
C GLY A 238 -22.04 14.47 20.18
N GLN A 239 -23.01 15.29 19.77
CA GLN A 239 -23.56 16.30 20.69
C GLN A 239 -24.06 15.61 21.98
N PRO A 240 -23.74 16.16 23.17
CA PRO A 240 -24.36 15.67 24.39
C PRO A 240 -25.87 15.86 24.24
N LYS A 241 -26.63 14.80 24.55
CA LYS A 241 -28.08 14.90 24.78
C LYS A 241 -28.29 16.08 25.74
N ARG A 242 -28.79 17.21 25.24
CA ARG A 242 -29.16 18.35 26.08
C ARG A 242 -30.36 17.92 26.90
N ASP A 243 -30.12 17.40 28.10
CA ASP A 243 -31.09 17.45 29.19
C ASP A 243 -31.23 18.92 29.61
N SER A 244 -32.02 19.66 28.85
CA SER A 244 -32.49 20.97 29.22
C SER A 244 -33.82 21.19 28.50
N GLY A 245 -34.91 21.03 29.26
CA GLY A 245 -36.28 21.24 28.79
C GLY A 245 -36.50 22.69 28.38
N ILE A 246 -36.11 23.03 27.16
CA ILE A 246 -36.54 24.23 26.46
C ILE A 246 -36.92 23.80 25.05
N GLU A 247 -38.23 23.78 24.82
CA GLU A 247 -38.85 23.63 23.51
C GLU A 247 -38.28 24.72 22.58
N MET A 248 -37.48 24.31 21.60
CA MET A 248 -37.14 25.15 20.46
C MET A 248 -37.54 24.42 19.19
N HIS A 249 -38.70 24.85 18.68
CA HIS A 249 -39.20 24.72 17.32
C HIS A 249 -38.58 23.63 16.43
N LYS A 250 -39.37 22.56 16.28
CA LYS A 250 -39.38 21.66 15.12
C LYS A 250 -39.40 22.50 13.84
N ASP A 251 -38.27 22.58 13.15
CA ASP A 251 -38.24 22.78 11.70
C ASP A 251 -36.82 22.46 11.20
N LYS A 252 -36.63 21.20 10.76
CA LYS A 252 -35.67 20.74 9.74
C LYS A 252 -35.70 19.21 9.66
N PRO A 253 -36.69 18.61 8.95
CA PRO A 253 -36.70 17.17 8.69
C PRO A 253 -35.42 16.69 7.97
N VAL A 254 -34.75 17.59 7.24
CA VAL A 254 -33.50 17.31 6.49
C VAL A 254 -32.31 16.98 7.40
N VAL A 255 -32.20 17.63 8.57
CA VAL A 255 -31.07 17.38 9.49
C VAL A 255 -31.24 16.05 10.24
N GLN A 256 -32.49 15.60 10.40
CA GLN A 256 -32.80 14.34 11.07
C GLN A 256 -32.49 13.12 10.18
N VAL A 257 -32.64 13.24 8.85
CA VAL A 257 -32.28 12.19 7.88
C VAL A 257 -30.76 12.01 7.78
N LEU A 258 -29.99 13.09 7.84
CA LEU A 258 -28.52 13.05 7.75
C LEU A 258 -27.81 12.50 9.00
N ASN A 259 -28.51 12.41 10.12
CA ASN A 259 -27.96 11.97 11.41
C ASN A 259 -28.48 10.60 11.84
N GLN A 260 -29.18 9.88 10.94
CA GLN A 260 -29.57 8.50 11.15
C GLN A 260 -28.34 7.60 11.06
N SER A 261 -28.24 6.65 12.01
CA SER A 261 -27.22 5.61 11.97
C SER A 261 -27.38 4.83 10.67
N PHE A 262 -26.32 4.75 9.87
CA PHE A 262 -26.32 3.90 8.68
C PHE A 262 -26.42 2.44 9.13
N LEU A 263 -27.60 1.85 8.99
CA LEU A 263 -27.83 0.44 9.26
C LEU A 263 -27.67 -0.32 7.96
N TRP A 264 -26.86 -1.38 7.99
CA TRP A 264 -26.67 -2.28 6.85
C TRP A 264 -27.99 -2.92 6.37
N THR A 265 -28.99 -3.03 7.25
CA THR A 265 -30.35 -3.47 6.91
C THR A 265 -31.01 -2.54 5.90
N ASP A 266 -30.90 -1.23 6.14
CA ASP A 266 -31.56 -0.21 5.29
C ASP A 266 -30.89 -0.16 3.91
N ALA A 267 -29.58 -0.42 3.85
CA ALA A 267 -28.86 -0.55 2.58
C ALA A 267 -29.29 -1.79 1.79
N ILE A 268 -29.50 -2.92 2.46
CA ILE A 268 -29.99 -4.16 1.82
C ILE A 268 -31.43 -3.96 1.33
N ASP A 269 -32.29 -3.34 2.13
CA ASP A 269 -33.66 -3.02 1.75
C ASP A 269 -33.70 -2.08 0.54
N ALA A 270 -32.86 -1.03 0.53
CA ALA A 270 -32.73 -0.14 -0.63
C ALA A 270 -32.27 -0.86 -1.90
N VAL A 271 -31.31 -1.78 -1.79
CA VAL A 271 -30.86 -2.60 -2.93
C VAL A 271 -31.99 -3.52 -3.42
N ALA A 272 -32.76 -4.11 -2.51
CA ALA A 272 -33.92 -4.93 -2.84
C ALA A 272 -35.00 -4.10 -3.55
N GLU A 273 -35.31 -2.89 -3.07
CA GLU A 273 -36.26 -1.98 -3.71
C GLU A 273 -35.80 -1.57 -5.12
N VAL A 274 -34.52 -1.25 -5.30
CA VAL A 274 -33.95 -0.94 -6.62
C VAL A 274 -34.05 -2.15 -7.56
N TYR A 275 -33.76 -3.36 -7.08
CA TYR A 275 -33.89 -4.58 -7.88
C TYR A 275 -35.36 -4.85 -8.26
N HIS A 276 -36.29 -4.74 -7.32
CA HIS A 276 -37.72 -4.89 -7.59
C HIS A 276 -38.22 -3.85 -8.59
N GLY A 277 -37.79 -2.59 -8.46
CA GLY A 277 -38.06 -1.53 -9.42
C GLY A 277 -37.52 -1.87 -10.81
N PHE A 278 -36.27 -2.33 -10.91
CA PHE A 278 -35.67 -2.75 -12.16
C PHE A 278 -36.46 -3.88 -12.84
N VAL A 279 -36.83 -4.93 -12.10
CA VAL A 279 -37.63 -6.05 -12.63
C VAL A 279 -39.00 -5.58 -13.08
N PHE A 280 -39.68 -4.78 -12.26
CA PHE A 280 -41.00 -4.24 -12.59
C PHE A 280 -40.98 -3.42 -13.88
N TRP A 281 -40.07 -2.46 -13.99
CA TRP A 281 -39.97 -1.61 -15.19
C TRP A 281 -39.52 -2.38 -16.43
N SER A 282 -38.63 -3.37 -16.27
CA SER A 282 -38.23 -4.25 -17.36
C SER A 282 -39.39 -5.09 -17.87
N MET A 283 -40.19 -5.66 -16.98
CA MET A 283 -41.39 -6.42 -17.35
C MET A 283 -42.43 -5.51 -18.00
N LEU A 284 -42.75 -4.36 -17.40
CA LEU A 284 -43.75 -3.43 -17.92
C LEU A 284 -43.40 -2.92 -19.32
N THR A 285 -42.13 -2.57 -19.56
CA THR A 285 -41.68 -2.05 -20.86
C THR A 285 -41.53 -3.13 -21.93
N SER A 286 -41.14 -4.35 -21.56
CA SER A 286 -41.03 -5.47 -22.51
C SER A 286 -42.39 -6.06 -22.90
N LEU A 287 -43.40 -5.99 -22.02
CA LEU A 287 -44.72 -6.58 -22.25
C LEU A 287 -45.38 -6.03 -23.54
N GLY A 288 -45.32 -4.71 -23.75
CA GLY A 288 -45.89 -4.08 -24.94
C GLY A 288 -45.24 -4.54 -26.25
N LEU A 289 -43.92 -4.77 -26.24
CA LEU A 289 -43.20 -5.29 -27.39
C LEU A 289 -43.54 -6.77 -27.65
N CYS A 290 -43.63 -7.59 -26.60
CA CYS A 290 -43.98 -9.01 -26.73
C CYS A 290 -45.41 -9.22 -27.27
N VAL A 291 -46.37 -8.39 -26.83
CA VAL A 291 -47.78 -8.46 -27.25
C VAL A 291 -47.99 -7.99 -28.68
N TRP A 292 -47.12 -7.14 -29.22
CA TRP A 292 -47.19 -6.76 -30.63
C TRP A 292 -46.36 -7.68 -31.53
N TYR A 293 -45.22 -8.17 -31.08
CA TYR A 293 -44.32 -8.96 -31.92
C TYR A 293 -44.83 -10.40 -32.15
N PHE A 294 -45.23 -11.11 -31.10
CA PHE A 294 -45.58 -12.53 -31.21
C PHE A 294 -46.99 -12.82 -31.79
N PRO A 295 -48.06 -12.09 -31.42
CA PRO A 295 -49.42 -12.35 -31.89
C PRO A 295 -49.68 -11.89 -33.32
N LEU A 296 -49.15 -10.72 -33.73
CA LEU A 296 -49.34 -10.21 -35.09
C LEU A 296 -48.53 -11.00 -36.11
N TRP A 297 -47.36 -11.52 -35.74
CA TRP A 297 -46.55 -12.35 -36.63
C TRP A 297 -47.13 -13.75 -36.83
N ASN A 298 -47.76 -14.33 -35.79
CA ASN A 298 -48.30 -15.70 -35.84
C ASN A 298 -49.83 -15.77 -36.05
N MET A 299 -50.49 -14.62 -36.24
CA MET A 299 -51.95 -14.49 -36.42
C MET A 299 -52.76 -15.41 -35.48
N GLY A 300 -52.41 -15.40 -34.18
CA GLY A 300 -53.03 -16.24 -33.16
C GLY A 300 -52.81 -15.68 -31.75
N ILE A 301 -53.73 -16.01 -30.83
CA ILE A 301 -53.64 -15.61 -29.42
C ILE A 301 -52.49 -16.39 -28.77
N SER A 302 -51.52 -15.66 -28.23
CA SER A 302 -50.26 -16.23 -27.73
C SER A 302 -50.24 -16.47 -26.21
N GLY A 303 -51.23 -15.96 -25.48
CA GLY A 303 -51.34 -16.04 -24.03
C GLY A 303 -50.65 -14.87 -23.30
N TYR A 304 -49.77 -14.11 -23.97
CA TYR A 304 -49.14 -12.92 -23.40
C TYR A 304 -50.14 -11.76 -23.21
N GLU A 305 -51.27 -11.78 -23.89
CA GLU A 305 -52.33 -10.77 -23.82
C GLU A 305 -53.05 -10.78 -22.45
N ILE A 306 -53.08 -11.94 -21.77
CA ILE A 306 -53.68 -12.10 -20.43
C ILE A 306 -52.88 -11.34 -19.37
N LEU A 307 -51.56 -11.17 -19.57
CA LEU A 307 -50.69 -10.47 -18.62
C LEU A 307 -50.80 -8.94 -18.71
N VAL A 308 -51.49 -8.41 -19.73
CA VAL A 308 -51.73 -6.97 -19.95
C VAL A 308 -53.07 -6.49 -19.37
N MET A 309 -54.04 -7.40 -19.19
CA MET A 309 -55.33 -7.12 -18.54
C MET A 309 -55.20 -7.07 -17.02
#